data_AF-A0A815LG01-F1
#
_entry.id   AF-A0A815LG01-F1
#
_cell.length_a   1.000
_cell.length_b   1.000
_cell.length_c   1.000
_cell.angle_alpha   90.00
_cell.angle_beta   90.00
_cell.angle_gamma   90.00
#
_symmetry.space_group_name_H-M   'P 1'
#
loop_
_entity.id
_entity.type
_entity.pdbx_description
1 polymer ?
#
loop_
_entity_poly.entity_id
_entity_poly.type
_entity_poly.pdbx_seq_one_letter_code
_entity_poly.pdbx_strand_id
1 'polypeptide(L)'
;MATSISPIDDLQANTNNQHLKIFSLIWLDADTTLERNRNAEQRLRAIINCLMKFQDVKKCQEYINKQSQKARLIMVVSGRLGQEIVPSIHNIRQVISIYVYCMDKNRHEQWARNFAKVKAIVVELDELILQIETDHRMQEIVEEPLSINIFTTSVNADTSAMGKSIMDVNEQLPPSDPLLYDLYQDLGKFASQVGNLDKSMEWRQKAIVLQQQNELAGKQSYE
;
A
#
# COMPACT_ATOMS: atom_id res chain seq x y z
N MET A 1 -7.11 35.71 48.14
CA MET A 1 -7.27 35.16 46.78
C MET A 1 -5.90 34.76 46.26
N ALA A 2 -5.86 33.73 45.42
CA ALA A 2 -4.71 33.06 44.78
C ALA A 2 -3.99 32.00 45.63
N THR A 3 -4.53 30.79 45.56
CA THR A 3 -3.84 29.53 45.91
C THR A 3 -2.97 29.11 44.73
N SER A 4 -1.71 28.81 45.02
CA SER A 4 -0.76 28.15 44.11
C SER A 4 -1.18 26.71 43.83
N ILE A 5 -1.24 26.31 42.56
CA ILE A 5 -1.23 24.92 42.14
C ILE A 5 -0.15 24.78 41.07
N SER A 6 0.89 24.01 41.40
CA SER A 6 1.98 23.58 40.54
C SER A 6 1.44 22.80 39.33
N PRO A 7 2.09 22.87 38.15
CA PRO A 7 1.67 22.06 37.01
C PRO A 7 1.84 20.58 37.34
N ILE A 8 0.73 19.85 37.24
CA ILE A 8 0.67 18.40 37.35
C ILE A 8 1.47 17.82 36.19
N ASP A 9 2.59 17.18 36.53
CA ASP A 9 3.24 16.14 35.73
C ASP A 9 2.21 15.03 35.48
N ASP A 10 1.51 15.08 34.34
CA ASP A 10 0.83 13.92 33.75
C ASP A 10 0.48 14.22 32.30
N LEU A 11 1.46 13.97 31.43
CA LEU A 11 1.25 13.53 30.06
C LEU A 11 2.55 12.82 29.65
N GLN A 12 2.82 11.70 30.33
CA GLN A 12 3.59 10.63 29.70
C GLN A 12 2.78 10.21 28.47
N ALA A 13 3.09 10.85 27.34
CA ALA A 13 2.62 10.47 26.03
C ALA A 13 2.95 8.99 25.85
N ASN A 14 1.89 8.19 25.98
CA ASN A 14 1.85 6.75 25.85
C ASN A 14 2.82 6.27 24.77
N THR A 15 3.88 5.60 25.21
CA THR A 15 5.01 5.11 24.41
C THR A 15 4.60 3.88 23.58
N ASN A 16 3.52 4.00 22.81
CA ASN A 16 3.06 3.01 21.82
C ASN A 16 3.12 3.53 20.37
N ASN A 17 3.78 4.66 20.12
CA ASN A 17 3.86 5.31 18.80
C ASN A 17 5.22 5.08 18.08
N GLN A 18 5.58 3.82 17.80
CA GLN A 18 6.85 3.48 17.12
C GLN A 18 6.70 2.71 15.80
N HIS A 19 5.51 2.61 15.19
CA HIS A 19 5.40 2.01 13.85
C HIS A 19 4.28 2.53 12.95
N LEU A 20 3.83 3.78 13.11
CA LEU A 20 3.14 4.44 12.00
C LEU A 20 4.20 4.85 10.98
N LYS A 21 4.53 3.96 10.04
CA LYS A 21 5.25 4.32 8.81
C LYS A 21 4.32 5.22 8.00
N ILE A 22 4.27 6.50 8.35
CA ILE A 22 3.41 7.47 7.68
C ILE A 22 3.98 7.68 6.27
N PHE A 23 3.32 7.10 5.28
CA PHE A 23 3.53 7.48 3.89
C PHE A 23 3.20 8.96 3.74
N SER A 24 3.98 9.67 2.94
CA SER A 24 3.63 11.03 2.52
C SER A 24 3.20 10.99 1.07
N LEU A 25 1.99 11.48 0.78
CA LEU A 25 1.52 11.65 -0.57
C LEU A 25 1.93 13.04 -1.08
N ILE A 26 2.56 13.06 -2.24
CA ILE A 26 2.95 14.28 -2.95
C ILE A 26 2.05 14.40 -4.18
N TRP A 27 1.29 15.48 -4.26
CA TRP A 27 0.49 15.83 -5.44
C TRP A 27 1.16 16.98 -6.19
N LEU A 28 1.65 16.71 -7.40
CA LEU A 28 2.24 17.71 -8.29
C LEU A 28 1.35 17.92 -9.52
N ASP A 29 0.70 19.07 -9.55
CA ASP A 29 -0.18 19.46 -10.64
C ASP A 29 -0.11 20.98 -10.83
N ALA A 30 -0.19 21.45 -12.08
CA ALA A 30 -0.20 22.89 -12.35
C ALA A 30 -1.52 23.53 -11.88
N ASP A 31 -2.62 22.77 -11.90
CA ASP A 31 -3.97 23.27 -11.66
C ASP A 31 -4.57 22.73 -10.35
N THR A 32 -3.82 22.77 -9.24
CA THR A 32 -4.29 22.29 -7.92
C THR A 32 -5.51 23.06 -7.36
N THR A 33 -6.00 24.07 -8.05
CA THR A 33 -7.10 24.96 -7.64
C THR A 33 -8.46 24.54 -8.21
N LEU A 34 -8.54 23.59 -9.15
CA LEU A 34 -9.83 23.14 -9.66
C LEU A 34 -10.64 22.43 -8.55
N GLU A 35 -11.89 22.84 -8.35
CA GLU A 35 -12.90 22.16 -7.52
C GLU A 35 -12.95 20.64 -7.78
N ARG A 36 -12.62 20.22 -9.02
CA ARG A 36 -12.50 18.83 -9.46
C ARG A 36 -11.51 18.00 -8.61
N ASN A 37 -10.46 18.63 -8.09
CA ASN A 37 -9.41 18.00 -7.31
C ASN A 37 -9.66 18.08 -5.79
N ARG A 38 -10.63 18.87 -5.31
CA ARG A 38 -10.97 18.94 -3.87
C ARG A 38 -11.52 17.62 -3.34
N ASN A 39 -12.35 16.93 -4.12
CA ASN A 39 -12.88 15.62 -3.74
C ASN A 39 -11.75 14.58 -3.63
N ALA A 40 -10.83 14.60 -4.59
CA ALA A 40 -9.62 13.77 -4.59
C ALA A 40 -8.78 13.99 -3.33
N GLU A 41 -8.49 15.25 -3.04
CA GLU A 41 -7.73 15.68 -1.87
C GLU A 41 -8.37 15.22 -0.56
N GLN A 42 -9.69 15.39 -0.41
CA GLN A 42 -10.39 15.01 0.81
C GLN A 42 -10.34 13.49 1.04
N ARG A 43 -10.53 12.69 -0.02
CA ARG A 43 -10.48 11.23 0.09
C ARG A 43 -9.07 10.72 0.30
N LEU A 44 -8.08 11.28 -0.38
CA LEU A 44 -6.67 10.93 -0.16
C LEU A 44 -6.18 11.29 1.25
N ARG A 45 -6.67 12.39 1.83
CA ARG A 45 -6.40 12.72 3.24
C ARG A 45 -6.98 11.71 4.23
N ALA A 46 -8.05 11.01 3.88
CA ALA A 46 -8.61 9.96 4.72
C ALA A 46 -7.75 8.68 4.73
N ILE A 47 -6.93 8.49 3.68
CA ILE A 47 -6.09 7.30 3.49
C ILE A 47 -4.66 7.57 3.97
N ILE A 48 -4.13 8.76 3.73
CA ILE A 48 -2.73 9.11 4.00
C ILE A 48 -2.67 10.37 4.88
N ASN A 49 -2.03 10.22 6.04
CA ASN A 49 -1.95 11.25 7.08
C ASN A 49 -1.19 12.52 6.65
N CYS A 50 -0.36 12.45 5.61
CA CYS A 50 0.44 13.58 5.14
C CYS A 50 0.30 13.79 3.62
N LEU A 51 -0.42 14.85 3.23
CA LEU A 51 -0.60 15.26 1.83
C LEU A 51 0.11 16.59 1.56
N MET A 52 1.12 16.58 0.68
CA MET A 52 1.86 17.76 0.24
C MET A 52 1.50 18.10 -1.21
N LYS A 53 1.31 19.39 -1.51
CA LYS A 53 0.92 19.86 -2.85
C LYS A 53 1.98 20.77 -3.44
N PHE A 54 2.26 20.59 -4.71
CA PHE A 54 3.20 21.40 -5.47
C PHE A 54 2.60 21.75 -6.83
N GLN A 55 2.92 22.95 -7.32
CA GLN A 55 2.63 23.40 -8.69
C GLN A 55 3.89 23.56 -9.52
N ASP A 56 5.05 23.48 -8.87
CA ASP A 56 6.35 23.74 -9.48
C ASP A 56 7.24 22.49 -9.31
N VAL A 57 7.77 22.01 -10.43
CA VAL A 57 8.60 20.80 -10.51
C VAL A 57 9.87 20.94 -9.68
N LYS A 58 10.53 22.10 -9.71
CA LYS A 58 11.79 22.32 -9.00
C LYS A 58 11.55 22.32 -7.49
N LYS A 59 10.53 23.03 -7.01
CA LYS A 59 10.16 23.03 -5.59
C LYS A 59 9.78 21.63 -5.10
N CYS A 60 9.04 20.88 -5.93
CA CYS A 60 8.69 19.49 -5.62
C CYS A 60 9.94 18.59 -5.52
N GLN A 61 10.85 18.70 -6.48
CA GLN A 61 12.08 17.90 -6.48
C GLN A 61 13.00 18.26 -5.31
N GLU A 62 13.15 19.55 -5.00
CA GLU A 62 13.89 20.00 -3.82
C GLU A 62 13.30 19.43 -2.53
N TYR A 63 11.97 19.40 -2.41
CA TYR A 63 11.31 18.80 -1.26
C TYR A 63 11.63 17.31 -1.15
N ILE A 64 11.51 16.55 -2.23
CA ILE A 64 11.83 15.11 -2.27
C ILE A 64 13.28 14.86 -1.84
N ASN A 65 14.22 15.64 -2.37
CA ASN A 65 15.66 15.49 -2.07
C ASN A 65 16.01 15.80 -0.62
N LYS A 66 15.23 16.67 0.04
CA LYS A 66 15.43 17.04 1.46
C LYS A 66 14.81 16.02 2.42
N GLN A 67 14.03 15.04 1.93
CA GLN A 67 13.40 14.06 2.80
C GLN A 67 14.40 13.05 3.37
N SER A 68 14.10 12.59 4.59
CA SER A 68 14.84 11.52 5.26
C SER A 68 14.94 10.27 4.38
N GLN A 69 16.03 9.52 4.48
CA GLN A 69 16.22 8.23 3.79
C GLN A 69 15.19 7.17 4.20
N LYS A 70 14.52 7.35 5.34
CA LYS A 70 13.43 6.48 5.81
C LYS A 70 12.05 6.91 5.31
N ALA A 71 11.95 8.07 4.64
CA ALA A 71 10.67 8.56 4.14
C ALA A 71 10.15 7.64 3.02
N ARG A 72 8.83 7.42 3.01
CA ARG A 72 8.11 6.67 1.98
C ARG A 72 7.17 7.63 1.27
N LEU A 73 7.48 7.93 0.01
CA LEU A 73 6.81 8.96 -0.78
C LEU A 73 6.00 8.31 -1.89
N ILE A 74 4.69 8.53 -1.86
CA ILE A 74 3.77 8.19 -2.94
C ILE A 74 3.55 9.46 -3.74
N MET A 75 3.68 9.40 -5.06
CA MET A 75 3.57 10.58 -5.90
C MET A 75 2.37 10.47 -6.85
N VAL A 76 1.57 11.53 -6.91
CA VAL A 76 0.55 11.75 -7.93
C VAL A 76 0.99 12.94 -8.78
N VAL A 77 1.10 12.76 -10.09
CA VAL A 77 1.58 13.78 -11.04
C VAL A 77 0.61 13.93 -12.20
N SER A 78 0.47 15.15 -12.73
CA SER A 78 -0.17 15.33 -14.03
C SER A 78 0.72 14.78 -15.17
N GLY A 79 0.14 14.42 -16.31
CA GLY A 79 0.87 13.80 -17.43
C GLY A 79 2.10 14.58 -17.88
N ARG A 80 1.94 15.90 -18.12
CA ARG A 80 3.03 16.78 -18.55
C ARG A 80 4.12 16.92 -17.48
N LEU A 81 3.74 17.20 -16.23
CA LEU A 81 4.73 17.39 -15.16
C LEU A 81 5.42 16.07 -14.78
N GLY A 82 4.69 14.94 -14.89
CA GLY A 82 5.24 13.61 -14.72
C GLY A 82 6.35 13.31 -15.72
N GLN A 83 6.13 13.62 -17.00
CA GLN A 83 7.17 13.44 -18.04
C GLN A 83 8.43 14.26 -17.75
N GLU A 84 8.30 15.42 -17.11
CA GLU A 84 9.41 16.29 -16.74
C GLU A 84 10.17 15.78 -15.49
N ILE A 85 9.46 15.42 -14.42
CA ILE A 85 10.08 15.10 -13.13
C ILE A 85 10.48 13.63 -12.96
N VAL A 86 9.74 12.68 -13.53
CA VAL A 86 9.99 11.25 -13.30
C VAL A 86 11.40 10.82 -13.70
N PRO A 87 11.98 11.27 -14.83
CA PRO A 87 13.35 10.96 -15.19
C PRO A 87 14.38 11.37 -14.13
N SER A 88 14.13 12.44 -13.35
CA SER A 88 15.07 12.92 -12.33
C SER A 88 14.90 12.23 -10.97
N ILE A 89 13.72 11.68 -10.67
CA ILE A 89 13.40 11.11 -9.35
C ILE A 89 13.25 9.59 -9.33
N HIS A 90 13.16 8.91 -10.48
CA HIS A 90 12.87 7.47 -10.53
C HIS A 90 13.88 6.61 -9.75
N ASN A 91 15.15 7.04 -9.63
CA ASN A 91 16.16 6.30 -8.87
C ASN A 91 16.19 6.65 -7.37
N ILE A 92 15.40 7.63 -6.92
CA ILE A 92 15.36 8.05 -5.51
C ILE A 92 14.60 6.99 -4.69
N ARG A 93 15.28 6.34 -3.74
CA ARG A 93 14.74 5.23 -2.94
C ARG A 93 13.46 5.60 -2.19
N GLN A 94 13.38 6.83 -1.68
CA GLN A 94 12.24 7.34 -0.93
C GLN A 94 10.95 7.36 -1.76
N VAL A 95 11.04 7.52 -3.09
CA VAL A 95 9.89 7.47 -3.99
C VAL A 95 9.57 6.01 -4.28
N ILE A 96 8.42 5.54 -3.80
CA ILE A 96 8.03 4.13 -3.85
C ILE A 96 7.06 3.82 -4.99
N SER A 97 6.18 4.76 -5.31
CA SER A 97 5.17 4.64 -6.35
C SER A 97 4.83 6.02 -6.92
N ILE A 98 4.56 6.01 -8.22
CA ILE A 98 4.21 7.20 -9.01
C ILE A 98 2.95 6.86 -9.79
N TYR A 99 1.94 7.71 -9.67
CA TYR A 99 0.68 7.63 -10.39
C TYR A 99 0.53 8.87 -11.28
N VAL A 100 0.28 8.65 -12.55
CA VAL A 100 0.06 9.73 -13.51
C VAL A 100 -1.44 9.95 -13.64
N TYR A 101 -1.95 11.03 -13.06
CA TYR A 101 -3.35 11.41 -13.18
C TYR A 101 -3.52 12.37 -14.36
N CYS A 102 -4.10 11.90 -15.46
CA CYS A 102 -4.18 12.67 -16.70
C CYS A 102 -5.37 12.25 -17.56
N MET A 103 -6.03 13.23 -18.19
CA MET A 103 -7.13 13.00 -19.12
C MET A 103 -6.69 12.37 -20.45
N ASP A 104 -5.41 12.48 -20.82
CA ASP A 104 -4.86 11.93 -22.07
C ASP A 104 -3.84 10.83 -21.76
N LYS A 105 -4.36 9.63 -21.49
CA LYS A 105 -3.55 8.45 -21.15
C LYS A 105 -2.54 8.09 -22.25
N ASN A 106 -3.03 8.03 -23.50
CA ASN A 106 -2.28 7.53 -24.65
C ASN A 106 -0.99 8.33 -24.92
N ARG A 107 -1.02 9.65 -24.70
CA ARG A 107 0.15 10.53 -24.91
C ARG A 107 1.31 10.20 -23.98
N HIS A 108 1.05 9.61 -22.83
CA HIS A 108 2.03 9.45 -21.75
C HIS A 108 2.41 8.00 -21.45
N GLU A 109 1.72 7.02 -22.03
CA GLU A 109 2.05 5.60 -21.86
C GLU A 109 3.47 5.25 -22.30
N GLN A 110 3.94 5.83 -23.40
CA GLN A 110 5.24 5.46 -23.96
C GLN A 110 6.41 5.78 -23.02
N TRP A 111 6.40 6.96 -22.39
CA TRP A 111 7.47 7.31 -21.46
C TRP A 111 7.28 6.63 -20.10
N ALA A 112 6.04 6.49 -19.62
CA ALA A 112 5.74 5.91 -18.32
C ALA A 112 6.22 4.46 -18.19
N ARG A 113 6.07 3.66 -19.27
CA ARG A 113 6.49 2.25 -19.30
C ARG A 113 7.98 2.04 -19.06
N ASN A 114 8.81 3.07 -19.28
CA ASN A 114 10.26 2.99 -19.06
C ASN A 114 10.66 3.11 -17.57
N PHE A 115 9.71 3.41 -16.68
CA PHE A 115 9.99 3.66 -15.27
C PHE A 115 9.17 2.71 -14.39
N ALA A 116 9.82 1.73 -13.75
CA ALA A 116 9.16 0.68 -12.97
C ALA A 116 8.36 1.19 -11.75
N LYS A 117 8.65 2.42 -11.30
CA LYS A 117 7.91 3.09 -10.21
C LYS A 117 6.63 3.75 -10.67
N VAL A 118 6.44 3.96 -11.97
CA VAL A 118 5.16 4.43 -12.52
C VAL A 118 4.21 3.24 -12.53
N LYS A 119 3.26 3.24 -11.59
CA LYS A 119 2.33 2.13 -11.36
C LYS A 119 1.17 2.17 -12.34
N ALA A 120 0.65 3.36 -12.62
CA ALA A 120 -0.44 3.52 -13.55
C ALA A 120 -0.54 4.94 -14.12
N ILE A 121 -1.23 5.01 -15.26
CA ILE A 121 -1.78 6.24 -15.80
C ILE A 121 -3.30 6.15 -15.71
N VAL A 122 -3.88 7.09 -14.97
CA VAL A 122 -5.26 7.05 -14.53
C VAL A 122 -5.98 8.32 -15.00
N VAL A 123 -7.20 8.14 -15.50
CA VAL A 123 -8.07 9.24 -15.95
C VAL A 123 -9.08 9.60 -14.89
N GLU A 124 -9.63 8.58 -14.21
CA GLU A 124 -10.73 8.72 -13.26
C GLU A 124 -10.24 8.74 -11.82
N LEU A 125 -10.84 9.62 -11.02
CA LEU A 125 -10.42 9.81 -9.62
C LEU A 125 -10.66 8.56 -8.76
N ASP A 126 -11.78 7.87 -8.95
CA ASP A 126 -12.11 6.67 -8.19
C ASP A 126 -11.10 5.55 -8.43
N GLU A 127 -10.63 5.40 -9.68
CA GLU A 127 -9.57 4.45 -10.03
C GLU A 127 -8.26 4.82 -9.35
N LEU A 128 -7.91 6.11 -9.31
CA LEU A 128 -6.68 6.59 -8.68
C LEU A 128 -6.67 6.27 -7.19
N ILE A 129 -7.78 6.57 -6.52
CA ILE A 129 -7.94 6.33 -5.08
C ILE A 129 -7.86 4.83 -4.80
N LEU A 130 -8.62 4.02 -5.55
CA LEU A 130 -8.66 2.57 -5.37
C LEU A 130 -7.27 1.94 -5.53
N GLN A 131 -6.50 2.38 -6.53
CA GLN A 131 -5.15 1.88 -6.76
C GLN A 131 -4.19 2.28 -5.64
N ILE A 132 -4.21 3.56 -5.22
CA ILE A 132 -3.37 4.01 -4.12
C ILE A 132 -3.68 3.24 -2.83
N GLU A 133 -4.95 3.04 -2.51
CA GLU A 133 -5.35 2.26 -1.33
C GLU A 133 -4.89 0.81 -1.41
N THR A 134 -5.07 0.18 -2.56
CA THR A 134 -4.70 -1.23 -2.77
C THR A 134 -3.19 -1.41 -2.65
N ASP A 135 -2.40 -0.55 -3.30
CA ASP A 135 -0.95 -0.58 -3.23
C ASP A 135 -0.45 -0.23 -1.83
N HIS A 136 -1.09 0.71 -1.14
CA HIS A 136 -0.77 1.08 0.24
C HIS A 136 -0.95 -0.10 1.18
N ARG A 137 -2.12 -0.77 1.14
CA ARG A 137 -2.40 -1.97 1.94
C ARG A 137 -1.36 -3.07 1.66
N MET A 138 -1.04 -3.33 0.40
CA MET A 138 0.00 -4.31 0.05
C MET A 138 1.39 -3.93 0.57
N GLN A 139 1.73 -2.64 0.53
CA GLN A 139 3.02 -2.15 1.02
C GLN A 139 3.12 -2.08 2.54
N GLU A 140 2.01 -2.05 3.27
CA GLU A 140 1.98 -2.25 4.72
C GLU A 140 2.27 -3.72 5.07
N ILE A 141 1.66 -4.66 4.34
CA ILE A 141 1.85 -6.11 4.54
C ILE A 141 3.30 -6.56 4.27
N VAL A 142 3.97 -6.00 3.26
CA VAL A 142 5.34 -6.40 2.88
C VAL A 142 6.42 -5.75 3.76
N GLU A 143 6.14 -4.60 4.40
CA GLU A 143 7.15 -3.81 5.12
C GLU A 143 6.98 -3.76 6.65
N GLU A 144 6.01 -4.46 7.24
CA GLU A 144 6.20 -4.88 8.63
C GLU A 144 7.52 -5.67 8.71
N PRO A 145 8.50 -5.22 9.52
CA PRO A 145 9.76 -5.89 9.60
C PRO A 145 9.53 -7.24 10.28
N LEU A 146 9.38 -8.30 9.49
CA LEU A 146 9.96 -9.57 9.88
C LEU A 146 11.43 -9.25 10.14
N SER A 147 11.82 -9.31 11.41
CA SER A 147 13.18 -9.17 11.90
C SER A 147 14.03 -10.33 11.37
N ILE A 148 14.27 -10.37 10.07
CA ILE A 148 15.14 -11.36 9.44
C ILE A 148 16.55 -10.82 9.48
N ASN A 149 17.25 -11.15 10.56
CA ASN A 149 18.66 -10.89 10.72
C ASN A 149 19.42 -11.89 9.85
N ILE A 150 19.73 -11.52 8.59
CA ILE A 150 20.55 -12.37 7.71
C ILE A 150 22.01 -11.97 7.92
N PHE A 151 22.65 -12.55 8.93
CA PHE A 151 24.11 -12.63 8.93
C PHE A 151 24.52 -13.74 7.97
N THR A 152 25.30 -13.33 6.97
CA THR A 152 25.89 -14.15 5.94
C THR A 152 26.72 -15.28 6.54
N THR A 153 26.36 -16.52 6.24
CA THR A 153 27.38 -17.54 5.98
C THR A 153 27.08 -18.16 4.64
N SER A 154 28.03 -17.94 3.73
CA SER A 154 28.36 -18.72 2.56
C SER A 154 27.73 -20.13 2.52
N VAL A 155 27.47 -20.57 1.29
CA VAL A 155 27.33 -21.97 0.83
C VAL A 155 25.88 -22.45 0.56
N ASN A 156 25.58 -22.40 -0.75
CA ASN A 156 24.81 -23.36 -1.55
C ASN A 156 23.29 -23.47 -1.39
N ALA A 157 22.69 -23.90 -2.50
CA ALA A 157 21.27 -24.08 -2.82
C ALA A 157 20.36 -24.49 -1.66
N ASP A 158 19.10 -24.04 -1.70
CA ASP A 158 17.93 -24.93 -1.68
C ASP A 158 16.61 -24.13 -1.75
N THR A 159 15.77 -24.48 -2.72
CA THR A 159 14.40 -23.99 -3.01
C THR A 159 13.37 -24.27 -1.89
N SER A 160 13.82 -24.52 -0.66
CA SER A 160 13.00 -24.92 0.49
C SER A 160 12.53 -23.72 1.34
N ALA A 161 13.26 -22.59 1.34
CA ALA A 161 13.00 -21.51 2.30
C ALA A 161 11.81 -20.60 1.95
N MET A 162 11.45 -20.47 0.67
CA MET A 162 10.28 -19.65 0.26
C MET A 162 8.94 -20.33 0.59
N GLY A 163 8.98 -21.64 0.88
CA GLY A 163 7.80 -22.42 1.24
C GLY A 163 7.30 -22.19 2.67
N LYS A 164 8.11 -21.63 3.59
CA LYS A 164 7.70 -21.44 4.99
C LYS A 164 6.96 -20.13 5.29
N SER A 165 7.23 -19.05 4.54
CA SER A 165 6.69 -17.71 4.89
C SER A 165 5.24 -17.47 4.48
N ILE A 166 4.70 -18.19 3.49
CA ILE A 166 3.29 -18.03 3.06
C ILE A 166 2.33 -18.77 4.03
N MET A 167 2.85 -19.63 4.91
CA MET A 167 2.03 -20.49 5.77
C MET A 167 1.52 -19.84 7.07
N ASP A 168 1.98 -18.63 7.40
CA ASP A 168 1.59 -17.88 8.60
C ASP A 168 0.57 -16.76 8.34
N VAL A 169 0.00 -16.66 7.12
CA VAL A 169 -1.18 -15.80 6.86
C VAL A 169 -2.42 -16.46 7.47
N ASN A 170 -2.45 -16.57 8.79
CA ASN A 170 -3.63 -16.93 9.54
C ASN A 170 -4.19 -15.64 10.16
N GLU A 171 -5.52 -15.49 10.05
CA GLU A 171 -6.32 -14.85 11.11
C GLU A 171 -6.63 -13.33 11.05
N GLN A 172 -6.67 -12.67 9.89
CA GLN A 172 -7.09 -11.25 9.85
C GLN A 172 -8.19 -10.86 8.85
N LEU A 173 -8.73 -11.78 8.05
CA LEU A 173 -9.82 -11.44 7.14
C LEU A 173 -11.19 -11.81 7.73
N PRO A 174 -12.16 -10.88 7.73
CA PRO A 174 -13.50 -11.18 8.20
C PRO A 174 -14.14 -12.27 7.32
N PRO A 175 -14.87 -13.24 7.90
CA PRO A 175 -15.45 -14.37 7.18
C PRO A 175 -16.50 -13.97 6.11
N SER A 176 -16.89 -12.70 6.07
CA SER A 176 -17.88 -12.13 5.17
C SER A 176 -17.31 -11.65 3.83
N ASP A 177 -16.00 -11.72 3.61
CA ASP A 177 -15.37 -11.22 2.38
C ASP A 177 -15.58 -12.21 1.20
N PRO A 178 -16.20 -11.80 0.08
CA PRO A 178 -16.39 -12.64 -1.10
C PRO A 178 -15.10 -13.23 -1.68
N LEU A 179 -13.95 -12.59 -1.47
CA LEU A 179 -12.65 -13.00 -2.01
C LEU A 179 -11.93 -14.05 -1.16
N LEU A 180 -12.45 -14.34 0.04
CA LEU A 180 -11.81 -15.24 1.00
C LEU A 180 -11.74 -16.70 0.50
N TYR A 181 -12.72 -17.12 -0.32
CA TYR A 181 -12.73 -18.43 -0.94
C TYR A 181 -11.57 -18.62 -1.92
N ASP A 182 -11.39 -17.67 -2.84
CA ASP A 182 -10.34 -17.73 -3.87
C ASP A 182 -8.94 -17.68 -3.23
N LEU A 183 -8.79 -16.88 -2.19
CA LEU A 183 -7.55 -16.82 -1.40
C LEU A 183 -7.21 -18.18 -0.79
N TYR A 184 -8.15 -18.88 -0.14
CA TYR A 184 -7.89 -20.21 0.42
C TYR A 184 -7.58 -21.25 -0.66
N GLN A 185 -8.18 -21.15 -1.85
CA GLN A 185 -7.85 -22.04 -2.97
C GLN A 185 -6.42 -21.82 -3.47
N ASP A 186 -5.99 -20.57 -3.59
CA ASP A 186 -4.65 -20.25 -4.08
C ASP A 186 -3.57 -20.60 -3.05
N LEU A 187 -3.84 -20.40 -1.76
CA LEU A 187 -2.97 -20.89 -0.67
C LEU A 187 -2.86 -22.42 -0.68
N GLY A 188 -3.96 -23.14 -0.92
CA GLY A 188 -3.95 -24.59 -1.06
C GLY A 188 -3.13 -25.08 -2.25
N LYS A 189 -3.26 -24.43 -3.42
CA LYS A 189 -2.45 -24.74 -4.61
C LYS A 189 -0.97 -24.48 -4.36
N PHE A 190 -0.64 -23.33 -3.78
CA PHE A 190 0.74 -22.97 -3.46
C PHE A 190 1.36 -23.98 -2.47
N ALA A 191 0.65 -24.31 -1.39
CA ALA A 191 1.09 -25.31 -0.42
C ALA A 191 1.36 -26.69 -1.07
N SER A 192 0.52 -27.10 -2.02
CA SER A 192 0.73 -28.33 -2.79
C SER A 192 1.97 -28.24 -3.69
N GLN A 193 2.24 -27.09 -4.31
CA GLN A 193 3.40 -26.89 -5.18
C GLN A 193 4.72 -26.92 -4.43
N VAL A 194 4.73 -26.45 -3.18
CA VAL A 194 5.90 -26.52 -2.30
C VAL A 194 6.02 -27.85 -1.54
N GLY A 195 5.14 -28.83 -1.83
CA GLY A 195 5.18 -30.18 -1.26
C GLY A 195 4.62 -30.31 0.16
N ASN A 196 3.95 -29.27 0.69
CA ASN A 196 3.31 -29.31 2.00
C ASN A 196 1.83 -29.71 1.89
N LEU A 197 1.61 -31.03 1.81
CA LEU A 197 0.28 -31.61 1.59
C LEU A 197 -0.68 -31.39 2.77
N ASP A 198 -0.19 -31.40 4.01
CA ASP A 198 -1.03 -31.19 5.20
C ASP A 198 -1.64 -29.79 5.20
N LYS A 199 -0.84 -28.76 4.92
CA LYS A 199 -1.33 -27.38 4.80
C LYS A 199 -2.20 -27.19 3.57
N SER A 200 -1.88 -27.85 2.45
CA SER A 200 -2.74 -27.87 1.28
C SER A 200 -4.14 -28.41 1.62
N MET A 201 -4.23 -29.50 2.39
CA MET A 201 -5.53 -30.04 2.82
C MET A 201 -6.24 -29.11 3.80
N GLU A 202 -5.53 -28.50 4.75
CA GLU A 202 -6.10 -27.54 5.70
C GLU A 202 -6.76 -26.36 4.97
N TRP A 203 -6.08 -25.74 4.01
CA TRP A 203 -6.62 -24.60 3.25
C TRP A 203 -7.81 -24.99 2.38
N ARG A 204 -7.77 -26.16 1.74
CA ARG A 204 -8.90 -26.67 0.96
C ARG A 204 -10.12 -26.97 1.85
N GLN A 205 -9.90 -27.49 3.05
CA GLN A 205 -10.98 -27.72 4.02
C GLN A 205 -11.61 -26.41 4.47
N LYS A 206 -10.81 -25.37 4.73
CA LYS A 206 -11.31 -24.02 5.04
C LYS A 206 -12.14 -23.43 3.90
N ALA A 207 -11.70 -23.58 2.65
CA ALA A 207 -12.47 -23.14 1.47
C ALA A 207 -13.83 -23.85 1.36
N ILE A 208 -13.87 -25.17 1.61
CA ILE A 208 -15.09 -25.97 1.57
C ILE A 208 -16.07 -25.55 2.69
N VAL A 209 -15.58 -25.34 3.91
CA VAL A 209 -16.41 -24.91 5.04
C VAL A 209 -17.02 -23.53 4.76
N LEU A 210 -16.24 -22.60 4.21
CA LEU A 210 -16.71 -21.27 3.83
C LEU A 210 -17.81 -21.35 2.75
N GLN A 211 -17.63 -22.19 1.74
CA GLN A 211 -18.63 -22.41 0.70
C GLN A 211 -19.94 -22.98 1.27
N GLN A 212 -19.85 -23.98 2.17
CA GLN A 212 -21.02 -24.56 2.82
C GLN A 212 -21.77 -23.56 3.70
N GLN A 213 -21.06 -22.71 4.43
CA GLN A 213 -21.65 -21.65 5.24
C GLN A 213 -22.40 -20.62 4.38
N ASN A 214 -21.85 -20.24 3.24
CA ASN A 214 -22.50 -19.33 2.29
C ASN A 214 -23.74 -19.96 1.64
N GLU A 215 -23.68 -21.25 1.30
CA GLU A 215 -24.82 -21.99 0.75
C GLU A 215 -25.95 -22.19 1.78
N LEU A 216 -25.63 -22.37 3.07
CA LEU A 216 -26.61 -22.47 4.15
C LEU A 216 -27.24 -21.10 4.47
N ALA A 217 -26.45 -20.03 4.49
CA ALA A 217 -26.95 -18.66 4.66
C ALA A 217 -27.88 -18.24 3.52
N GLY A 218 -27.60 -18.66 2.28
CA GLY A 218 -28.46 -18.44 1.12
C GLY A 218 -29.77 -19.24 1.14
N LYS A 219 -29.86 -20.34 1.91
CA LYS A 219 -31.09 -21.14 2.06
C LYS A 219 -32.02 -20.61 3.15
N GLN A 220 -31.48 -19.94 4.18
CA GLN A 220 -32.27 -19.33 5.26
C GLN A 220 -32.96 -18.01 4.88
N SER A 221 -32.74 -17.48 3.68
CA SER A 221 -33.43 -16.26 3.20
C SER A 221 -34.71 -16.54 2.40
N TYR A 222 -35.13 -17.80 2.28
CA TYR A 222 -36.30 -18.22 1.49
C TYR A 222 -37.31 -19.09 2.26
N GLU A 223 -37.17 -19.22 3.59
CA GLU A 223 -38.20 -19.74 4.49
C GLU A 223 -38.82 -18.60 5.30
#